data_AF-A0A562SRQ9-F1
#
_entry.id   AF-A0A562SRQ9-F1
#
_cell.length_a   1.000
_cell.length_b   1.000
_cell.length_c   1.000
_cell.angle_alpha   90.00
_cell.angle_beta   90.00
_cell.angle_gamma   90.00
#
_symmetry.space_group_name_H-M   'P 1'
#
loop_
_entity.id
_entity.type
_entity.pdbx_description
1 polymer ?
#
loop_
_entity_poly.entity_id
_entity_poly.type
_entity_poly.pdbx_seq_one_letter_code
_entity_poly.pdbx_strand_id
1 'polypeptide(L)'
;MKWKAKHTSLLVIALGFGVFFLLFKKEWMLIPVGISTIGFIVGPVGEYIHLGWMLLAKVLGYINSRILLSIIFFVILTPIALLMRLLGKTQFVKKAGAQQSLFNSRNHLYNKQDLEQPF
;
A
#
# COMPACT_ATOMS: atom_id res chain seq x y z
N MET A 1 7.16 24.79 12.00
CA MET A 1 7.26 23.30 11.96
C MET A 1 8.15 22.76 10.82
N LYS A 2 8.27 23.43 9.66
CA LYS A 2 9.11 23.00 8.51
C LYS A 2 10.61 22.78 8.82
N TRP A 3 11.16 23.54 9.78
CA TRP A 3 12.58 23.45 10.15
C TRP A 3 12.95 22.13 10.82
N LYS A 4 12.10 21.58 11.69
CA LYS A 4 12.38 20.30 12.38
C LYS A 4 12.51 19.14 11.39
N ALA A 5 11.60 19.03 10.42
CA ALA A 5 11.59 17.94 9.44
C ALA A 5 12.85 17.90 8.55
N LYS A 6 13.36 19.08 8.15
CA LYS A 6 14.58 19.20 7.35
C LYS A 6 15.79 18.62 8.09
N HIS A 7 15.99 19.03 9.34
CA HIS A 7 17.09 18.53 10.17
C HIS A 7 16.96 17.04 10.46
N THR A 8 15.74 16.52 10.68
CA THR A 8 15.52 15.09 10.88
C THR A 8 15.97 14.27 9.67
N SER A 9 15.63 14.68 8.44
CA SER A 9 16.07 13.95 7.24
C SER A 9 17.58 13.94 7.08
N LEU A 10 18.25 15.07 7.33
CA LEU A 10 19.71 15.14 7.27
C LEU A 10 20.37 14.24 8.34
N LEU A 11 19.83 14.18 9.57
CA LEU A 11 20.29 13.26 10.60
C LEU A 11 20.06 11.80 10.21
N VAL A 12 18.91 11.46 9.65
CA VAL A 12 18.59 10.08 9.23
C VAL A 12 19.54 9.63 8.12
N ILE A 13 19.85 10.51 7.15
CA ILE A 13 20.83 10.21 6.09
C ILE A 13 22.23 10.03 6.69
N ALA A 14 22.69 10.97 7.53
CA ALA A 14 24.01 10.90 8.14
C ALA A 14 24.17 9.66 9.03
N LEU A 15 23.20 9.36 9.89
CA LEU A 15 23.22 8.19 10.78
C LEU A 15 23.11 6.90 9.98
N GLY A 16 22.20 6.82 9.01
CA GLY A 16 22.02 5.63 8.18
C GLY A 16 23.31 5.27 7.45
N PHE A 17 23.88 6.22 6.70
CA PHE A 17 25.13 6.00 5.98
C PHE A 17 26.34 5.82 6.91
N GLY A 18 26.36 6.45 8.08
CA GLY A 18 27.37 6.23 9.11
C GLY A 18 27.36 4.80 9.66
N VAL A 19 26.17 4.24 9.96
CA VAL A 19 26.04 2.84 10.38
C VAL A 19 26.45 1.89 9.24
N PHE A 20 26.05 2.19 8.01
CA PHE A 20 26.48 1.41 6.84
C PHE A 20 28.00 1.43 6.65
N PHE A 21 28.66 2.57 6.89
CA PHE A 21 30.12 2.65 6.85
C PHE A 21 30.76 1.71 7.88
N LEU A 22 30.22 1.58 9.09
CA LEU A 22 30.76 0.66 10.10
C LEU A 22 30.66 -0.82 9.68
N LEU A 23 29.61 -1.18 8.93
CA LEU A 23 29.38 -2.54 8.46
C LEU A 23 30.25 -2.90 7.25
N PHE A 24 30.32 -2.01 6.25
CA PHE A 24 30.97 -2.30 4.97
C PHE A 24 32.40 -1.73 4.85
N LYS A 25 32.82 -0.87 5.80
CA LYS A 25 34.14 -0.22 5.90
C LYS A 25 34.66 0.39 4.60
N LYS A 26 33.78 0.84 3.72
CA LYS A 26 34.16 1.34 2.41
C LYS A 26 34.05 2.87 2.39
N GLU A 27 35.12 3.54 1.98
CA GLU A 27 35.33 4.99 2.18
C GLU A 27 34.33 5.89 1.44
N TRP A 28 33.88 5.47 0.25
CA TRP A 28 32.80 6.13 -0.51
C TRP A 28 31.48 6.35 0.26
N MET A 29 31.21 5.61 1.35
CA MET A 29 30.00 5.78 2.16
C MET A 29 30.04 7.01 3.07
N LEU A 30 31.21 7.63 3.26
CA LEU A 30 31.37 8.86 4.02
C LEU A 30 30.93 10.11 3.24
N ILE A 31 30.84 10.02 1.91
CA ILE A 31 30.45 11.12 1.02
C ILE A 31 29.06 11.69 1.40
N PRO A 32 27.98 10.88 1.46
CA PRO A 32 26.65 11.38 1.86
C PRO A 32 26.60 11.88 3.31
N VAL A 33 27.46 11.38 4.20
CA VAL A 33 27.57 11.87 5.57
C VAL A 33 28.12 13.31 5.56
N GLY A 34 29.23 13.56 4.85
CA GLY A 34 29.81 14.89 4.72
C GLY A 34 28.88 15.90 4.03
N ILE A 35 28.19 15.48 2.97
CA ILE A 35 27.19 16.31 2.28
C ILE A 35 26.02 16.68 3.21
N SER A 36 25.57 15.73 4.04
CA SER A 36 24.50 15.98 5.01
C SER A 36 24.95 16.97 6.09
N THR A 37 26.20 16.87 6.57
CA THR A 37 26.79 17.82 7.52
C THR A 37 26.92 19.22 6.93
N ILE A 38 27.33 19.35 5.66
CA ILE A 38 27.37 20.65 4.97
C ILE A 38 25.95 21.23 4.80
N GLY A 39 24.96 20.36 4.54
CA GLY A 39 23.55 20.75 4.45
C GLY A 39 22.95 21.30 5.75
N PHE A 40 23.56 21.03 6.92
CA PHE A 40 23.19 21.68 8.19
C PHE A 40 23.62 23.13 8.26
N ILE A 41 24.77 23.45 7.65
CA ILE A 41 25.36 24.79 7.67
C ILE A 41 24.71 25.65 6.58
N VAL A 42 24.46 25.08 5.41
CA VAL A 42 23.91 25.78 4.24
C VAL A 42 22.43 25.41 4.06
N GLY A 43 21.55 26.24 4.62
CA GLY A 43 20.09 26.03 4.62
C GLY A 43 19.46 25.67 3.27
N PRO A 44 19.78 26.37 2.15
CA PRO A 44 19.26 26.03 0.83
C PRO A 44 19.67 24.64 0.33
N VAL A 45 20.91 24.23 0.58
CA VAL A 45 21.44 22.92 0.16
C VAL A 45 20.74 21.80 0.92
N GLY A 46 20.55 21.95 2.23
CA GLY A 46 19.79 21.00 3.04
C GLY A 46 18.34 20.82 2.57
N GLU A 47 17.72 21.87 2.03
CA GLU A 47 16.36 21.80 1.48
C GLU A 47 16.29 21.00 0.19
N TYR A 48 17.21 21.19 -0.75
CA TYR A 48 17.26 20.37 -1.97
C TYR A 48 17.53 18.89 -1.65
N ILE A 49 18.42 18.60 -0.70
CA ILE A 49 18.69 17.23 -0.25
C ILE A 49 17.42 16.61 0.36
N HIS A 50 16.74 17.34 1.25
CA HIS A 50 15.50 16.86 1.86
C HIS A 50 14.42 16.58 0.81
N LEU A 51 14.24 17.47 -0.17
CA LEU A 51 13.28 17.27 -1.24
C LEU A 51 13.61 16.04 -2.10
N GLY A 52 14.88 15.84 -2.46
CA GLY A 52 15.33 14.65 -3.18
C GLY A 52 15.09 13.37 -2.38
N TRP A 53 15.40 13.39 -1.08
CA TRP A 53 15.14 12.26 -0.18
C TRP A 53 13.65 11.94 -0.06
N MET A 54 12.80 12.95 0.07
CA MET A 54 11.35 12.77 0.14
C MET A 54 10.75 12.25 -1.18
N LEU A 55 11.31 12.66 -2.32
CA LEU A 55 10.90 12.12 -3.62
C LEU A 55 11.21 10.63 -3.71
N LEU A 56 12.40 10.21 -3.28
CA LEU A 56 12.77 8.79 -3.19
C LEU A 56 11.81 8.04 -2.25
N ALA A 57 11.55 8.57 -1.06
CA ALA A 57 10.62 7.95 -0.11
C ALA A 57 9.20 7.80 -0.69
N LYS A 58 8.73 8.78 -1.48
CA LYS A 58 7.43 8.71 -2.16
C LYS A 58 7.38 7.60 -3.20
N VAL A 59 8.42 7.48 -4.03
CA VAL A 59 8.51 6.41 -5.04
C VAL A 59 8.59 5.04 -4.35
N LEU A 60 9.43 4.92 -3.33
CA LEU A 60 9.58 3.68 -2.57
C LEU A 60 8.28 3.28 -1.87
N GLY A 61 7.57 4.24 -1.28
CA GLY A 61 6.25 4.01 -0.66
C GLY A 61 5.18 3.57 -1.67
N TYR A 62 5.17 4.16 -2.86
CA TYR A 62 4.25 3.78 -3.93
C TYR A 62 4.49 2.34 -4.40
N ILE A 63 5.76 1.95 -4.57
CA ILE A 63 6.14 0.59 -4.95
C ILE A 63 5.79 -0.38 -3.81
N ASN A 64 6.17 -0.05 -2.58
CA ASN A 64 5.96 -0.89 -1.41
C ASN A 64 4.48 -1.19 -1.16
N SER A 65 3.60 -0.19 -1.30
CA SER A 65 2.15 -0.39 -1.14
C SER A 65 1.60 -1.42 -2.13
N ARG A 66 2.04 -1.35 -3.40
CA ARG A 66 1.63 -2.31 -4.45
C ARG A 66 2.18 -3.71 -4.19
N ILE A 67 3.45 -3.81 -3.83
CA ILE A 67 4.11 -5.08 -3.52
C ILE A 67 3.42 -5.74 -2.31
N LEU A 68 3.25 -4.99 -1.22
CA LEU A 68 2.63 -5.50 0.00
C LEU A 68 1.21 -5.99 -0.27
N LEU A 69 0.40 -5.18 -0.97
CA LEU A 69 -0.97 -5.57 -1.33
C LEU A 69 -0.99 -6.80 -2.23
N SER A 70 -0.09 -6.87 -3.23
CA SER A 70 0.02 -8.03 -4.13
C SER A 70 0.41 -9.29 -3.35
N ILE A 71 1.39 -9.20 -2.46
CA ILE A 71 1.81 -10.32 -1.61
C ILE A 71 0.65 -10.79 -0.75
N ILE A 72 -0.03 -9.89 -0.04
CA ILE A 72 -1.19 -10.24 0.79
C ILE A 72 -2.28 -10.90 -0.07
N PHE A 73 -2.56 -10.35 -1.24
CA PHE A 73 -3.56 -10.91 -2.15
C PHE A 73 -3.19 -12.34 -2.60
N PHE A 74 -1.97 -12.56 -3.07
CA PHE A 74 -1.57 -13.86 -3.63
C PHE A 74 -1.20 -14.90 -2.58
N VAL A 75 -0.64 -14.51 -1.44
CA VAL A 75 -0.19 -15.44 -0.39
C VAL A 75 -1.29 -15.73 0.63
N ILE A 76 -2.22 -14.81 0.85
CA ILE A 76 -3.27 -14.97 1.86
C ILE A 76 -4.64 -15.12 1.19
N LEU A 77 -5.14 -14.08 0.51
CA LEU A 77 -6.51 -14.09 0.00
C LEU A 77 -6.75 -15.17 -1.07
N THR A 78 -5.84 -15.31 -2.02
CA THR A 78 -5.96 -16.25 -3.14
C THR A 78 -6.01 -17.70 -2.68
N PRO A 79 -5.09 -18.21 -1.82
CA PRO A 79 -5.19 -19.58 -1.33
C PRO A 79 -6.41 -19.79 -0.45
N ILE A 80 -6.82 -18.81 0.35
CA ILE A 80 -8.08 -18.91 1.13
C ILE A 80 -9.27 -19.08 0.18
N ALA A 81 -9.37 -18.27 -0.88
CA ALA A 81 -10.44 -18.37 -1.86
C ALA A 81 -10.42 -19.71 -2.61
N LEU A 82 -9.24 -20.21 -2.99
CA LEU A 82 -9.08 -21.52 -3.62
C LEU A 82 -9.50 -22.65 -2.67
N LEU A 83 -9.10 -22.62 -1.40
CA LEU A 83 -9.52 -23.59 -0.40
C LEU A 83 -11.03 -23.57 -0.19
N MET A 84 -11.65 -22.39 -0.08
CA MET A 84 -13.12 -22.27 0.01
C MET A 84 -13.83 -22.87 -1.21
N ARG A 85 -13.25 -22.68 -2.41
CA ARG A 85 -13.77 -23.24 -3.66
C ARG A 85 -13.62 -24.76 -3.71
N LEU A 86 -12.49 -25.31 -3.26
CA LEU A 86 -12.24 -26.75 -3.19
C LEU A 86 -13.13 -27.43 -2.13
N LEU A 87 -13.36 -26.78 -0.99
CA LEU A 87 -14.22 -27.28 0.08
C LEU A 87 -15.72 -27.11 -0.21
N GLY A 88 -16.10 -26.60 -1.39
CA GLY A 88 -17.50 -26.40 -1.78
C GLY A 88 -18.24 -25.37 -0.91
N LYS A 89 -17.52 -24.54 -0.15
CA LYS A 89 -18.09 -23.49 0.71
C LYS A 89 -18.27 -22.15 -0.01
N THR A 90 -18.42 -22.16 -1.32
CA THR A 90 -18.85 -20.97 -2.06
C THR A 90 -20.32 -20.74 -1.76
N GLN A 91 -20.61 -19.95 -0.72
CA GLN A 91 -21.97 -19.59 -0.28
C GLN A 91 -22.66 -18.56 -1.19
N PHE A 92 -22.19 -18.38 -2.42
CA PHE A 92 -22.88 -17.55 -3.39
C PHE A 92 -24.01 -18.39 -3.99
N VAL A 93 -25.17 -18.24 -3.37
CA VAL A 93 -26.47 -18.77 -3.79
C VAL A 93 -26.62 -20.26 -3.51
N LYS A 94 -27.34 -20.57 -2.43
CA LYS A 94 -28.03 -21.84 -2.27
C LYS A 94 -28.78 -22.16 -3.57
N LYS A 95 -28.29 -23.19 -4.27
CA LYS A 95 -29.02 -24.06 -5.20
C LYS A 95 -30.23 -23.39 -5.87
N ALA A 96 -30.00 -22.79 -7.03
CA ALA A 96 -31.02 -22.86 -8.07
C ALA A 96 -31.21 -24.35 -8.38
N GLY A 97 -32.17 -25.01 -7.74
CA GLY A 97 -32.57 -26.35 -8.14
C GLY A 97 -33.03 -26.27 -9.60
N ALA A 98 -32.32 -26.92 -10.52
CA ALA A 98 -32.67 -27.05 -11.93
C ALA A 98 -33.10 -25.76 -12.68
N GLN A 99 -32.81 -24.56 -12.17
CA GLN A 99 -33.24 -23.30 -12.77
C GLN A 99 -32.04 -22.55 -13.36
N GLN A 100 -32.16 -22.20 -14.65
CA GLN A 100 -31.15 -21.47 -15.43
C GLN A 100 -30.98 -20.00 -15.00
N SER A 101 -31.80 -19.50 -14.07
CA SER A 101 -31.83 -18.10 -13.68
C SER A 101 -32.04 -17.96 -12.17
N LEU A 102 -31.39 -16.94 -11.60
CA LEU A 102 -31.64 -16.48 -10.23
C LEU A 102 -32.86 -15.55 -10.14
N PHE A 103 -33.39 -15.13 -11.28
CA PHE A 103 -34.65 -14.39 -11.33
C PHE A 103 -35.80 -15.33 -11.00
N ASN A 104 -36.60 -14.94 -10.01
CA ASN A 104 -37.84 -15.63 -9.68
C ASN A 104 -38.96 -15.05 -10.55
N SER A 105 -39.58 -15.86 -11.41
CA SER A 105 -40.69 -15.41 -12.25
C SER A 105 -41.91 -15.10 -11.40
N ARG A 106 -42.19 -13.81 -11.17
CA ARG A 106 -43.39 -13.34 -10.46
C ARG A 106 -44.60 -13.41 -11.41
N ASN A 107 -45.24 -14.57 -11.50
CA ASN A 107 -46.53 -14.73 -12.20
C ASN A 107 -47.70 -14.38 -11.27
N HIS A 108 -47.81 -13.11 -10.86
CA HIS A 108 -48.96 -12.60 -10.10
C HIS A 108 -49.62 -11.42 -10.83
N LEU A 109 -50.94 -11.28 -10.69
CA LEU A 109 -51.67 -10.12 -11.19
C LEU A 109 -51.41 -8.93 -10.25
N TYR A 110 -50.88 -7.85 -10.82
CA TYR A 110 -50.52 -6.64 -10.09
C TYR A 110 -51.74 -6.03 -9.38
N ASN A 111 -51.63 -5.79 -8.07
CA ASN A 111 -52.64 -5.06 -7.31
C ASN A 111 -52.09 -3.71 -6.83
N LYS A 112 -52.97 -2.80 -6.39
CA LYS A 112 -52.59 -1.48 -5.86
C LYS A 112 -51.58 -1.55 -4.71
N GLN A 113 -51.62 -2.61 -3.90
CA GLN A 113 -50.69 -2.85 -2.80
C GLN A 113 -49.25 -3.12 -3.28
N ASP A 114 -49.07 -3.69 -4.48
CA ASP A 114 -47.74 -3.93 -5.07
C ASP A 114 -47.07 -2.63 -5.57
N LEU A 115 -47.84 -1.56 -5.73
CA LEU A 115 -47.33 -0.23 -6.07
C LEU A 115 -46.79 0.51 -4.85
N GLU A 116 -47.26 0.16 -3.65
CA GLU A 116 -46.77 0.72 -2.39
C GLU A 116 -45.50 0.02 -1.89
N GLN A 117 -45.28 -1.24 -2.28
CA GLN A 117 -44.05 -2.00 -1.98
C GLN A 117 -43.50 -2.70 -3.24
N PRO A 118 -42.76 -1.95 -4.10
CA PRO A 118 -42.35 -2.43 -5.41
C PRO A 118 -41.13 -3.37 -5.43
N PHE A 119 -40.45 -3.61 -4.30
CA PHE A 119 -39.26 -4.48 -4.18
C PHE A 119 -39.55 -5.65 -3.23
#